data_AF-A0A8S8YND6-F1
#
_entry.id   AF-A0A8S8YND6-F1
#
_cell.length_a   1.000
_cell.length_b   1.000
_cell.length_c   1.000
_cell.angle_alpha   90.00
_cell.angle_beta   90.00
_cell.angle_gamma   90.00
#
_symmetry.space_group_name_H-M   'P 1'
#
loop_
_entity.id
_entity.type
_entity.pdbx_description
1 polymer ?
#
loop_
_entity_poly.entity_id
_entity_poly.type
_entity_poly.pdbx_seq_one_letter_code
_entity_poly.pdbx_strand_id
1 'polypeptide(L)'
;MDEPGSHTFLALEESESGPWDIVILQIPLEMTCSYGEGTRRGPKACIEASAQVELHDSTLPEDLPSGTRIHTAAPWSSEAPSLREQLDSIGEHVRPGFLLGRSSLWFLGANMGYCFRF
;
A
#
# COMPACT_ATOMS: atom_id res chain seq x y z
N MET A 1 -6.55 -12.10 -22.60
CA MET A 1 -5.28 -12.53 -21.97
C MET A 1 -4.74 -11.25 -21.39
N ASP A 2 -5.19 -10.92 -20.19
CA ASP A 2 -4.88 -9.65 -19.56
C ASP A 2 -3.38 -9.60 -19.27
N GLU A 3 -2.71 -8.62 -19.88
CA GLU A 3 -1.34 -8.25 -19.58
C GLU A 3 -1.21 -8.04 -18.05
N PRO A 4 -0.11 -8.43 -17.40
CA PRO A 4 0.13 -8.14 -16.00
C PRO A 4 0.49 -6.66 -15.85
N GLY A 5 -0.46 -5.78 -16.18
CA GLY A 5 -0.41 -4.36 -15.87
C GLY A 5 -0.40 -4.24 -14.35
N SER A 6 0.51 -3.42 -13.84
CA SER A 6 0.61 -3.09 -12.42
C SER A 6 -0.78 -2.74 -11.88
N HIS A 7 -1.39 -3.64 -11.11
CA HIS A 7 -2.67 -3.35 -10.48
C HIS A 7 -2.49 -2.16 -9.55
N THR A 8 -3.27 -1.12 -9.78
CA THR A 8 -3.41 0.04 -8.92
C THR A 8 -4.51 -0.25 -7.90
N PHE A 9 -4.50 0.48 -6.78
CA PHE A 9 -5.56 0.37 -5.79
C PHE A 9 -6.92 0.70 -6.45
N LEU A 10 -7.92 -0.16 -6.20
CA LEU A 10 -9.26 -0.12 -6.80
C LEU A 10 -9.28 -0.17 -8.34
N ALA A 11 -8.17 -0.60 -8.98
CA ALA A 11 -7.98 -0.59 -10.43
C ALA A 11 -8.26 0.79 -11.08
N LEU A 12 -7.97 1.87 -10.35
CA LEU A 12 -8.18 3.24 -10.81
C LEU A 12 -7.06 3.70 -11.75
N GLU A 13 -7.40 4.63 -12.64
CA GLU A 13 -6.41 5.34 -13.45
C GLU A 13 -5.63 6.33 -12.55
N GLU A 14 -4.30 6.28 -12.64
CA GLU A 14 -3.41 7.13 -11.84
C GLU A 14 -2.68 8.16 -12.71
N SER A 15 -2.44 9.33 -12.15
CA SER A 15 -1.58 10.34 -12.78
C SER A 15 -0.11 10.03 -12.49
N GLU A 16 0.73 10.01 -13.53
CA GLU A 16 2.18 9.78 -13.43
C GLU A 16 2.92 10.80 -12.55
N SER A 17 2.32 11.98 -12.33
CA SER A 17 2.92 13.04 -11.52
C SER A 17 1.90 13.70 -10.59
N GLY A 18 2.38 14.11 -9.43
CA GLY A 18 1.58 14.75 -8.40
C GLY A 18 1.20 16.20 -8.72
N PRO A 19 0.52 16.88 -7.78
CA PRO A 19 0.27 16.44 -6.40
C PRO A 19 -0.81 15.34 -6.32
N TRP A 20 -0.65 14.38 -5.42
CA TRP A 20 -1.67 13.37 -5.12
C TRP A 20 -2.33 13.68 -3.77
N ASP A 21 -3.60 13.35 -3.62
CA ASP A 21 -4.37 13.60 -2.39
C ASP A 21 -4.32 12.37 -1.45
N ILE A 22 -4.16 11.17 -2.01
CA ILE A 22 -3.98 9.93 -1.27
C ILE A 22 -2.82 9.14 -1.88
N VAL A 23 -1.93 8.63 -1.05
CA VAL A 23 -0.86 7.71 -1.47
C VAL A 23 -1.04 6.38 -0.74
N ILE A 24 -1.11 5.29 -1.50
CA ILE A 24 -1.17 3.92 -0.99
C ILE A 24 0.24 3.35 -1.03
N LEU A 25 0.78 3.00 0.13
CA LEU A 25 2.12 2.45 0.27
C LEU A 25 2.07 1.02 0.77
N GLN A 26 2.71 0.11 0.02
CA GLN A 26 2.78 -1.31 0.35
C GLN A 26 4.07 -1.60 1.14
N ILE A 27 3.94 -2.13 2.36
CA ILE A 27 5.06 -2.53 3.22
C ILE A 27 5.03 -4.05 3.43
N PRO A 28 5.66 -4.84 2.55
CA PRO A 28 5.68 -6.31 2.61
C PRO A 28 6.67 -6.86 3.66
N LEU A 29 6.60 -6.37 4.90
CA LEU A 29 7.49 -6.75 5.99
C LEU A 29 7.11 -8.12 6.60
N GLU A 30 8.01 -9.09 6.50
CA GLU A 30 7.79 -10.46 7.00
C GLU A 30 8.70 -10.86 8.17
N MET A 31 9.76 -10.09 8.42
CA MET A 31 10.83 -10.43 9.38
C MET A 31 10.33 -10.72 10.82
N THR A 32 9.15 -10.23 11.18
CA THR A 32 8.53 -10.41 12.51
C THR A 32 7.62 -11.65 12.60
N CYS A 33 7.49 -12.45 11.54
CA CYS A 33 6.66 -13.65 11.52
C CYS A 33 7.40 -14.86 12.11
N SER A 34 6.82 -15.48 13.14
CA SER A 34 7.40 -16.66 13.81
C SER A 34 6.62 -17.97 13.56
N TYR A 35 5.48 -17.93 12.88
CA TYR A 35 4.61 -19.10 12.67
C TYR A 35 4.54 -19.59 11.23
N GLY A 36 4.36 -18.67 10.28
CA GLY A 36 4.19 -19.00 8.87
C GLY A 36 4.66 -17.87 7.97
N GLU A 37 5.13 -18.26 6.79
CA GLU A 37 5.57 -17.35 5.73
C GLU A 37 4.40 -17.01 4.79
N GLY A 38 4.54 -15.92 4.06
CA GLY A 38 3.59 -15.37 3.12
C GLY A 38 3.02 -14.00 3.46
N THR A 39 3.32 -13.41 4.62
CA THR A 39 2.77 -12.11 4.99
C THR A 39 3.24 -11.00 4.05
N ARG A 40 4.46 -11.14 3.49
CA ARG A 40 4.98 -10.26 2.42
C ARG A 40 4.08 -10.18 1.19
N ARG A 41 3.24 -11.19 0.93
CA ARG A 41 2.28 -11.21 -0.19
C ARG A 41 0.99 -10.47 0.11
N GLY A 42 0.71 -10.19 1.38
CA GLY A 42 -0.52 -9.54 1.84
C GLY A 42 -0.79 -8.21 1.14
N PRO A 43 0.14 -7.24 1.16
CA PRO A 43 -0.08 -5.94 0.51
C PRO A 43 -0.43 -6.04 -0.97
N LYS A 44 0.28 -6.90 -1.72
CA LYS A 44 -0.01 -7.14 -3.14
C LYS A 44 -1.40 -7.75 -3.33
N ALA A 45 -1.75 -8.76 -2.53
CA ALA A 45 -3.06 -9.39 -2.59
C ALA A 45 -4.19 -8.41 -2.23
N CYS A 46 -3.96 -7.46 -1.31
CA CYS A 46 -4.92 -6.40 -1.00
C CYS A 46 -5.16 -5.48 -2.20
N ILE A 47 -4.10 -5.09 -2.92
CA ILE A 47 -4.25 -4.30 -4.15
C ILE A 47 -5.04 -5.08 -5.20
N GLU A 48 -4.67 -6.34 -5.46
CA GLU A 48 -5.34 -7.20 -6.43
C GLU A 48 -6.83 -7.41 -6.07
N ALA A 49 -7.13 -7.65 -4.80
CA ALA A 49 -8.51 -7.82 -4.31
C ALA A 49 -9.32 -6.52 -4.36
N SER A 50 -8.68 -5.36 -4.18
CA SER A 50 -9.36 -4.06 -4.23
C SER A 50 -9.99 -3.78 -5.60
N ALA A 51 -9.45 -4.34 -6.69
CA ALA A 51 -10.03 -4.23 -8.02
C ALA A 51 -11.43 -4.87 -8.16
N GLN A 52 -11.85 -5.71 -7.21
CA GLN A 52 -13.16 -6.36 -7.22
C GLN A 52 -14.23 -5.55 -6.46
N VAL A 53 -13.86 -4.43 -5.85
CA VAL A 53 -14.77 -3.60 -5.06
C VAL A 53 -15.54 -2.66 -5.99
N GLU A 54 -16.86 -2.55 -5.75
CA GLU A 54 -17.72 -1.59 -6.45
C GLU A 54 -17.35 -0.15 -6.06
N LEU A 55 -17.17 0.72 -7.05
CA LEU A 55 -16.78 2.12 -6.85
C LEU A 55 -17.95 3.03 -6.48
N HIS A 56 -19.18 2.57 -6.73
CA HIS A 56 -20.40 3.34 -6.47
C HIS A 56 -20.74 3.34 -4.97
N ASP A 57 -20.95 4.53 -4.43
CA ASP A 57 -21.46 4.73 -3.07
C ASP A 57 -22.53 5.82 -3.09
N SER A 58 -23.76 5.46 -2.68
CA SER A 58 -24.91 6.38 -2.61
C SER A 58 -24.73 7.58 -1.68
N THR A 59 -23.72 7.55 -0.80
CA THR A 59 -23.40 8.65 0.12
C THR A 59 -22.40 9.65 -0.48
N LEU A 60 -21.70 9.28 -1.55
CA LEU A 60 -20.75 10.14 -2.25
C LEU A 60 -21.45 10.89 -3.39
N PRO A 61 -20.97 12.11 -3.73
CA PRO A 61 -21.54 12.89 -4.83
C PRO A 61 -21.29 12.26 -6.20
N GLU A 62 -20.22 11.48 -6.34
CA GLU A 62 -19.87 10.73 -7.55
C GLU A 62 -19.09 9.46 -7.15
N ASP A 63 -18.89 8.54 -8.09
CA ASP A 63 -18.18 7.28 -7.84
C ASP A 63 -16.69 7.52 -7.49
N LEU A 64 -16.07 6.59 -6.78
CA LEU A 64 -14.65 6.68 -6.46
C LEU A 64 -13.80 6.85 -7.73
N PRO A 65 -12.80 7.77 -7.73
CA PRO A 65 -12.22 8.42 -6.56
C PRO A 65 -12.88 9.74 -6.12
N SER A 66 -14.06 10.09 -6.63
CA SER A 66 -14.84 11.27 -6.22
C SER A 66 -14.04 12.58 -6.18
N GLY A 67 -13.30 12.86 -7.27
CA GLY A 67 -12.50 14.08 -7.42
C GLY A 67 -11.13 14.04 -6.72
N THR A 68 -10.80 12.94 -6.06
CA THR A 68 -9.52 12.73 -5.35
C THR A 68 -8.48 12.09 -6.27
N ARG A 69 -7.21 12.48 -6.18
CA ARG A 69 -6.12 11.78 -6.87
C ARG A 69 -5.45 10.77 -5.95
N ILE A 70 -5.65 9.49 -6.26
CA ILE A 70 -5.03 8.36 -5.55
C ILE A 70 -3.80 7.92 -6.34
N HIS A 71 -2.71 7.62 -5.63
CA HIS A 71 -1.51 7.03 -6.22
C HIS A 71 -1.08 5.80 -5.44
N THR A 72 -0.83 4.70 -6.15
CA THR A 72 -0.29 3.46 -5.60
C THR A 72 1.22 3.47 -5.81
N ALA A 73 1.95 3.73 -4.73
CA ALA A 73 3.40 3.74 -4.77
C ALA A 73 3.97 2.34 -4.97
N ALA A 74 5.18 2.27 -5.53
CA ALA A 74 5.92 1.02 -5.64
C ALA A 74 6.09 0.37 -4.25
N PRO A 75 6.01 -0.97 -4.13
CA PRO A 75 6.21 -1.64 -2.86
C PRO A 75 7.58 -1.33 -2.26
N TRP A 76 7.62 -1.05 -0.97
CA TRP A 76 8.87 -0.92 -0.24
C TRP A 76 9.61 -2.26 -0.22
N SER A 77 10.93 -2.21 -0.35
CA SER A 77 11.81 -3.37 -0.18
C SER A 77 13.11 -2.94 0.52
N SER A 78 13.69 -3.86 1.27
CA SER A 78 14.97 -3.67 1.94
C SER A 78 15.66 -5.00 2.14
N GLU A 79 16.97 -5.02 1.92
CA GLU A 79 17.86 -6.17 2.19
C GLU A 79 18.53 -6.05 3.57
N ALA A 80 18.08 -5.10 4.41
CA ALA A 80 18.70 -4.86 5.70
C ALA A 80 18.56 -6.08 6.63
N PRO A 81 19.65 -6.49 7.31
CA PRO A 81 19.70 -7.74 8.05
C PRO A 81 19.00 -7.67 9.41
N SER A 82 18.70 -6.48 9.93
CA SER A 82 18.03 -6.31 11.22
C SER A 82 16.67 -5.61 11.10
N LEU A 83 15.74 -5.96 12.01
CA LEU A 83 14.43 -5.31 12.08
C LEU A 83 14.55 -3.80 12.26
N ARG A 84 15.52 -3.34 13.05
CA ARG A 84 15.72 -1.92 13.31
C ARG A 84 16.10 -1.17 12.04
N GLU A 85 17.06 -1.69 11.29
CA GLU A 85 17.48 -1.08 10.01
C GLU A 85 16.38 -1.13 8.96
N GLN A 86 15.55 -2.19 8.96
CA GLN A 86 14.35 -2.24 8.12
C GLN A 86 13.33 -1.16 8.50
N LEU A 87 13.06 -0.95 9.79
CA LEU A 87 12.18 0.12 10.27
C LEU A 87 12.74 1.52 9.94
N ASP A 88 14.04 1.73 10.09
CA ASP A 88 14.71 2.98 9.72
C ASP A 88 14.58 3.23 8.19
N SER A 89 14.75 2.19 7.38
CA SER A 89 14.55 2.24 5.93
C SER A 89 13.09 2.54 5.54
N ILE A 90 12.10 1.97 6.23
CA ILE A 90 10.69 2.31 6.05
C ILE A 90 10.47 3.80 6.37
N GLY A 91 11.05 4.28 7.47
CA GLY A 91 11.01 5.69 7.85
C GLY A 91 11.48 6.60 6.72
N GLU A 92 12.68 6.35 6.17
CA GLU A 92 13.21 7.14 5.06
C GLU A 92 12.38 7.03 3.78
N HIS A 93 11.81 5.86 3.50
CA HIS A 93 10.94 5.65 2.34
C HIS A 93 9.62 6.41 2.42
N VAL A 94 9.09 6.59 3.63
CA VAL A 94 7.82 7.29 3.90
C VAL A 94 7.97 8.81 3.88
N ARG A 95 9.14 9.33 4.25
CA ARG A 95 9.39 10.77 4.42
C ARG A 95 8.96 11.62 3.22
N PRO A 96 9.27 11.27 1.95
CA PRO A 96 8.87 12.06 0.80
C PRO A 96 7.34 12.23 0.70
N GLY A 97 6.57 11.18 0.97
CA GLY A 97 5.10 11.22 0.91
C GLY A 97 4.48 12.07 2.04
N PHE A 98 5.11 12.07 3.22
CA PHE A 98 4.66 12.88 4.36
C PHE A 98 4.93 14.38 4.16
N LEU A 99 6.01 14.74 3.46
CA LEU A 99 6.40 16.13 3.23
C LEU A 99 5.53 16.87 2.20
N LEU A 100 4.70 16.17 1.42
CA LEU A 100 3.83 16.79 0.42
C LEU A 100 2.58 17.48 1.01
N GLY A 101 2.35 17.42 2.32
CA GLY A 101 1.46 18.32 3.07
C GLY A 101 -0.06 18.29 2.73
N ARG A 102 -0.46 17.53 1.71
CA ARG A 102 -1.86 17.37 1.27
C ARG A 102 -2.29 15.92 1.09
N SER A 103 -1.34 14.98 1.19
CA SER A 103 -1.56 13.58 0.87
C SER A 103 -1.83 12.78 2.14
N SER A 104 -3.02 12.17 2.27
CA SER A 104 -3.28 11.19 3.32
C SER A 104 -2.54 9.90 2.94
N LEU A 105 -1.57 9.46 3.75
CA LEU A 105 -0.78 8.26 3.49
C LEU A 105 -1.44 7.03 4.14
N TRP A 106 -1.72 6.01 3.33
CA TRP A 106 -2.32 4.77 3.79
C TRP A 106 -1.31 3.64 3.66
N PHE A 107 -1.08 2.94 4.76
CA PHE A 107 -0.16 1.82 4.82
C PHE A 107 -0.91 0.51 4.65
N LEU A 108 -0.54 -0.26 3.62
CA LEU A 108 -0.87 -1.67 3.51
C LEU A 108 0.29 -2.48 4.08
N GLY A 109 0.20 -2.77 5.38
CA GLY A 109 1.19 -3.53 6.13
C GLY A 109 0.94 -5.04 6.07
N ALA A 110 2.02 -5.82 6.12
CA ALA A 110 1.98 -7.29 6.15
C ALA A 110 1.76 -7.89 7.56
N ASN A 111 2.20 -7.23 8.65
CA ASN A 111 2.09 -7.77 10.02
C ASN A 111 1.93 -6.66 11.08
N MET A 112 1.02 -6.88 12.04
CA MET A 112 0.88 -6.13 13.29
C MET A 112 1.25 -7.00 14.51
N GLY A 113 2.56 -7.17 14.76
CA GLY A 113 3.17 -7.52 16.05
C GLY A 113 2.91 -8.87 16.75
N TYR A 114 1.94 -9.72 16.38
CA TYR A 114 1.66 -10.95 17.16
C TYR A 114 1.23 -12.14 16.27
N CYS A 115 2.09 -13.15 16.13
CA CYS A 115 1.71 -14.48 15.65
C CYS A 115 2.37 -15.55 16.55
N PHE A 116 1.82 -15.77 17.75
CA PHE A 116 2.30 -16.81 18.67
C PHE A 116 1.59 -18.15 18.41
N ARG A 117 2.34 -19.26 18.48
CA ARG A 117 1.81 -20.64 18.53
C ARG A 117 1.35 -20.95 19.96
N PHE A 118 0.16 -21.50 20.13
CA PHE A 118 -0.17 -22.32 21.30
C PHE A 118 0.40 -23.72 21.14
#